data_AF-A0A317WPU4-F1
#
_entry.id   AF-A0A317WPU4-F1
#
_cell.length_a   1.000
_cell.length_b   1.000
_cell.length_c   1.000
_cell.angle_alpha   90.00
_cell.angle_beta   90.00
_cell.angle_gamma   90.00
#
_symmetry.space_group_name_H-M   'P 1'
#
loop_
_entity.id
_entity.type
_entity.pdbx_description
1 polymer ?
#
loop_
_entity_poly.entity_id
_entity_poly.type
_entity_poly.pdbx_seq_one_letter_code
_entity_poly.pdbx_strand_id
1 'polypeptide(L)'
;MSVTNSREVDVILNSLSGALLRARWNCIAPLGRFVEIGKRYIQLNRQLAMARFERAVSLRAIDLLPLAKHNGNGLAKVLDNVIAMQRDGGLKSKIPINSSISDIQQAFRTMQTGRHTGKLVITAKHDDLVSLLPQPHKFLFSPNRSYLTGGGVGVSNAKWMAQHGAKHIILASRNAECPKHWDFFLHLSNQFHSHGTIIVAQNLDITDSDSLRVLVQGV
;
A
#
# COMPACT_ATOMS: atom_id res chain seq x y z
N MET A 1 35.35 -7.07 -16.52
CA MET A 1 36.63 -7.79 -16.35
C MET A 1 37.76 -7.16 -17.16
N SER A 2 37.58 -6.79 -18.43
CA SER A 2 38.66 -6.13 -19.21
C SER A 2 39.15 -4.82 -18.58
N VAL A 3 38.24 -3.94 -18.14
CA VAL A 3 38.56 -2.64 -17.51
C VAL A 3 39.28 -2.77 -16.17
N THR A 4 39.15 -3.93 -15.51
CA THR A 4 39.79 -4.22 -14.24
C THR A 4 41.08 -5.03 -14.41
N ASN A 5 41.58 -5.25 -15.64
CA ASN A 5 42.68 -6.19 -15.92
C ASN A 5 42.41 -7.58 -15.32
N SER A 6 41.17 -8.06 -15.49
CA SER A 6 40.63 -9.28 -14.88
C SER A 6 40.58 -9.29 -13.35
N ARG A 7 40.82 -8.14 -12.69
CA ARG A 7 40.55 -8.00 -11.26
C ARG A 7 39.05 -7.99 -11.01
N GLU A 8 38.66 -8.59 -9.90
CA GLU A 8 37.28 -8.65 -9.46
C GLU A 8 36.92 -7.39 -8.66
N VAL A 9 35.67 -7.28 -8.22
CA VAL A 9 35.13 -6.08 -7.58
C VAL A 9 34.90 -6.31 -6.09
N ASP A 10 35.45 -5.43 -5.25
CA ASP A 10 35.31 -5.52 -3.78
C ASP A 10 33.90 -5.19 -3.28
N VAL A 11 33.23 -4.23 -3.92
CA VAL A 11 31.87 -3.80 -3.54
C VAL A 11 31.01 -3.68 -4.79
N ILE A 12 29.92 -4.44 -4.83
CA ILE A 12 28.95 -4.39 -5.92
C ILE A 12 27.65 -3.84 -5.36
N LEU A 13 27.23 -2.66 -5.83
CA LEU A 13 25.89 -2.14 -5.62
C LEU A 13 24.99 -2.59 -6.79
N ASN A 14 24.06 -3.50 -6.52
CA ASN A 14 23.17 -4.08 -7.52
C ASN A 14 21.73 -3.57 -7.38
N SER A 15 21.11 -3.26 -8.52
CA SER A 15 19.68 -2.97 -8.68
C SER A 15 19.05 -3.75 -9.83
N LEU A 16 19.83 -4.58 -10.54
CA LEU A 16 19.40 -5.36 -11.70
C LEU A 16 18.95 -6.75 -11.27
N SER A 17 18.18 -7.43 -12.12
CA SER A 17 17.66 -8.78 -11.82
C SER A 17 18.01 -9.79 -12.91
N GLY A 18 17.77 -11.07 -12.63
CA GLY A 18 17.90 -12.15 -13.61
C GLY A 18 19.35 -12.42 -14.03
N ALA A 19 19.60 -12.52 -15.34
CA ALA A 19 20.92 -12.85 -15.88
C ALA A 19 21.99 -11.82 -15.50
N LEU A 20 21.62 -10.54 -15.42
CA LEU A 20 22.55 -9.45 -15.07
C LEU A 20 22.97 -9.51 -13.60
N LEU A 21 22.07 -9.93 -12.70
CA LEU A 21 22.41 -10.17 -11.29
C LEU A 21 23.44 -11.30 -11.19
N ARG A 22 23.21 -12.42 -11.89
CA ARG A 22 24.16 -13.56 -11.90
C ARG A 22 25.52 -13.17 -12.48
N ALA A 23 25.53 -12.39 -13.56
CA ALA A 23 26.76 -11.89 -14.14
C ALA A 23 27.55 -11.03 -13.13
N ARG A 24 26.87 -10.11 -12.43
CA ARG A 24 27.49 -9.29 -11.36
C ARG A 24 27.96 -10.13 -10.19
N TRP A 25 27.17 -11.12 -9.77
CA TRP A 25 27.55 -12.05 -8.70
C TRP A 25 28.84 -12.80 -9.01
N ASN A 26 29.10 -13.09 -10.30
CA ASN A 26 30.34 -13.72 -10.73
C ASN A 26 31.55 -12.78 -10.81
N CYS A 27 31.35 -11.47 -10.69
CA CYS A 27 32.41 -10.47 -10.72
C CYS A 27 32.94 -10.06 -9.33
N ILE A 28 32.40 -10.62 -8.24
CA ILE A 28 32.79 -10.25 -6.88
C ILE A 28 34.14 -10.86 -6.48
N ALA A 29 35.00 -10.05 -5.88
CA ALA A 29 36.30 -10.46 -5.36
C ALA A 29 36.15 -11.29 -4.08
N PRO A 30 37.18 -12.09 -3.68
CA PRO A 30 37.24 -12.66 -2.34
C PRO A 30 37.06 -11.57 -1.27
N LEU A 31 36.38 -11.89 -0.17
CA LEU A 31 36.03 -10.94 0.90
C LEU A 31 35.11 -9.78 0.46
N GLY A 32 34.58 -9.83 -0.76
CA GLY A 32 33.75 -8.78 -1.32
C GLY A 32 32.37 -8.64 -0.66
N ARG A 33 31.75 -7.49 -0.89
CA ARG A 33 30.42 -7.12 -0.41
C ARG A 33 29.45 -6.92 -1.57
N PHE A 34 28.43 -7.74 -1.65
CA PHE A 34 27.33 -7.60 -2.60
C PHE A 34 26.15 -6.91 -1.92
N VAL A 35 25.87 -5.66 -2.31
CA VAL A 35 24.78 -4.85 -1.78
C VAL A 35 23.62 -4.85 -2.77
N GLU A 36 22.54 -5.54 -2.44
CA GLU A 36 21.33 -5.63 -3.26
C GLU A 36 20.30 -4.59 -2.81
N ILE A 37 19.89 -3.69 -3.69
CA ILE A 37 18.80 -2.74 -3.45
C ILE A 37 17.54 -3.04 -4.30
N GLY A 38 17.62 -4.00 -5.23
CA GLY A 38 16.50 -4.47 -6.02
C GLY A 38 15.62 -5.46 -5.26
N LYS A 39 14.30 -5.25 -5.30
CA LYS A 39 13.33 -6.09 -4.55
C LYS A 39 12.80 -7.28 -5.35
N ARG A 40 12.71 -7.15 -6.67
CA ARG A 40 11.99 -8.11 -7.53
C ARG A 40 12.52 -9.55 -7.39
N TYR A 41 13.83 -9.74 -7.34
CA TYR A 41 14.43 -11.07 -7.27
C TYR A 41 14.16 -11.76 -5.93
N ILE A 42 14.26 -11.00 -4.84
CA ILE A 42 13.99 -11.43 -3.46
C ILE A 42 12.50 -11.76 -3.29
N GLN A 43 11.61 -10.88 -3.75
CA GLN A 43 10.15 -11.06 -3.67
C GLN A 43 9.65 -12.30 -4.43
N LEU A 44 10.32 -12.64 -5.54
CA LEU A 44 10.01 -13.84 -6.32
C LEU A 44 10.72 -15.10 -5.80
N ASN A 45 11.35 -15.02 -4.61
CA ASN A 45 12.10 -16.10 -3.96
C ASN A 45 13.02 -16.85 -4.92
N ARG A 46 13.81 -16.11 -5.70
CA ARG A 46 14.70 -16.70 -6.69
C ARG A 46 16.01 -17.18 -6.05
N GLN A 47 16.55 -18.27 -6.56
CA GLN A 47 17.75 -18.91 -6.03
C GLN A 47 19.05 -18.17 -6.42
N LEU A 48 19.97 -18.06 -5.47
CA LEU A 48 21.33 -17.59 -5.69
C LEU A 48 22.32 -18.72 -5.50
N ALA A 49 23.30 -18.83 -6.40
CA ALA A 49 24.32 -19.88 -6.31
C ALA A 49 25.28 -19.63 -5.14
N MET A 50 25.40 -20.63 -4.25
CA MET A 50 26.17 -20.53 -3.01
C MET A 50 27.69 -20.59 -3.19
N ALA A 51 28.19 -21.08 -4.33
CA ALA A 51 29.61 -21.30 -4.58
C ALA A 51 30.50 -20.08 -4.29
N ARG A 52 30.00 -18.86 -4.48
CA ARG A 52 30.79 -17.64 -4.21
C ARG A 52 31.07 -17.40 -2.72
N PHE A 53 30.27 -17.97 -1.82
CA PHE A 53 30.51 -17.85 -0.38
C PHE A 53 31.77 -18.57 0.10
N GLU A 54 32.31 -19.52 -0.67
CA GLU A 54 33.64 -20.13 -0.40
C GLU A 54 34.76 -19.08 -0.36
N ARG A 55 34.54 -17.95 -1.03
CA ARG A 55 35.49 -16.83 -1.11
C ARG A 55 35.26 -15.80 0.00
N ALA A 56 34.54 -16.20 1.04
CA ALA A 56 34.18 -15.36 2.20
C ALA A 56 33.51 -14.03 1.81
N VAL A 57 32.70 -14.04 0.74
CA VAL A 57 31.90 -12.88 0.35
C VAL A 57 30.71 -12.70 1.28
N SER A 58 30.20 -11.47 1.36
CA SER A 58 28.96 -11.17 2.06
C SER A 58 27.91 -10.63 1.10
N LEU A 59 26.65 -11.02 1.32
CA LEU A 59 25.49 -10.46 0.62
C LEU A 59 24.61 -9.72 1.63
N ARG A 60 24.24 -8.48 1.29
CA ARG A 60 23.35 -7.64 2.09
C ARG A 60 22.25 -7.08 1.20
N ALA A 61 21.01 -7.49 1.46
CA ALA A 61 19.84 -6.82 0.91
C ALA A 61 19.52 -5.58 1.77
N ILE A 62 19.44 -4.41 1.16
CA ILE A 62 19.16 -3.15 1.85
C ILE A 62 17.84 -2.58 1.31
N ASP A 63 16.91 -2.33 2.22
CA ASP A 63 15.64 -1.66 1.94
C ASP A 63 15.39 -0.60 3.02
N LEU A 64 15.19 0.64 2.60
CA LEU A 64 14.98 1.76 3.51
C LEU A 64 13.65 1.66 4.26
N LEU A 65 12.63 0.99 3.72
CA LEU A 65 11.33 0.85 4.39
C LEU A 65 11.40 -0.06 5.62
N PRO A 66 11.90 -1.31 5.55
CA PRO A 66 12.18 -2.12 6.73
C PRO A 66 13.20 -1.46 7.67
N LEU A 67 14.23 -0.78 7.13
CA LEU A 67 15.20 -0.08 7.97
C LEU A 67 14.51 1.02 8.81
N ALA A 68 13.65 1.83 8.21
CA ALA A 68 12.86 2.84 8.92
C ALA A 68 11.97 2.20 10.00
N LYS A 69 11.30 1.10 9.65
CA LYS A 69 10.34 0.42 10.53
C LYS A 69 11.00 -0.26 11.73
N HIS A 70 12.16 -0.88 11.54
CA HIS A 70 12.78 -1.75 12.54
C HIS A 70 14.05 -1.17 13.17
N ASN A 71 14.65 -0.13 12.57
CA ASN A 71 15.88 0.49 13.06
C ASN A 71 15.93 1.99 12.69
N GLY A 72 15.03 2.76 13.26
CA GLY A 72 14.95 4.21 13.07
C GLY A 72 16.26 4.94 13.42
N ASN A 73 16.94 4.53 14.48
CA ASN A 73 18.23 5.12 14.88
C ASN A 73 19.32 4.89 13.82
N GLY A 74 19.36 3.72 13.20
CA GLY A 74 20.27 3.43 12.09
C GLY A 74 19.97 4.30 10.87
N LEU A 75 18.70 4.47 10.52
CA LEU A 75 18.30 5.36 9.43
C LEU A 75 18.65 6.82 9.70
N ALA A 76 18.44 7.30 10.93
CA ALA A 76 18.78 8.66 11.32
C ALA A 76 20.29 8.93 11.13
N LYS A 77 21.16 8.03 11.61
CA LYS A 77 22.61 8.14 11.41
C LYS A 77 23.01 8.17 9.93
N VAL A 78 22.35 7.37 9.09
CA VAL A 78 22.59 7.39 7.64
C VAL A 78 22.18 8.74 7.05
N LEU A 79 21.05 9.30 7.47
CA LEU A 79 20.59 10.62 7.02
C LEU A 79 21.54 11.73 7.46
N ASP A 80 22.02 11.70 8.70
CA ASP A 80 23.01 12.66 9.23
C ASP A 80 24.28 12.68 8.37
N ASN A 81 24.79 11.49 8.01
CA ASN A 81 25.95 11.37 7.14
C ASN A 81 25.70 11.94 5.75
N VAL A 82 24.52 11.70 5.16
CA VAL A 82 24.15 12.26 3.84
C VAL A 82 24.08 13.78 3.90
N ILE A 83 23.51 14.35 4.97
CA ILE A 83 23.44 15.80 5.18
C ILE A 83 24.84 16.39 5.34
N ALA A 84 25.72 15.74 6.12
CA ALA A 84 27.12 16.16 6.24
C ALA A 84 27.84 16.17 4.88
N MET A 85 27.73 15.09 4.10
CA MET A 85 28.32 15.03 2.76
C MET A 85 27.76 16.10 1.80
N GLN A 86 26.49 16.48 1.94
CA GLN A 86 25.90 17.58 1.18
C GLN A 86 26.51 18.92 1.58
N ARG A 87 26.67 19.17 2.89
CA ARG A 87 27.27 20.40 3.42
C ARG A 87 28.72 20.55 2.97
N ASP A 88 29.46 19.45 2.94
CA ASP A 88 30.87 19.41 2.51
C ASP A 88 31.04 19.48 0.99
N GLY A 89 29.94 19.59 0.22
CA GLY A 89 29.97 19.66 -1.24
C GLY A 89 30.32 18.33 -1.94
N GLY A 90 30.40 17.23 -1.19
CA GLY A 90 30.68 15.89 -1.72
C GLY A 90 29.54 15.32 -2.58
N LEU A 91 28.31 15.82 -2.41
CA LEU A 91 27.15 15.44 -3.20
C LEU A 91 26.86 16.50 -4.28
N LYS A 92 27.23 16.17 -5.52
CA LYS A 92 26.85 16.95 -6.71
C LYS A 92 25.50 16.46 -7.23
N SER A 93 24.49 17.32 -7.22
CA SER A 93 23.17 16.99 -7.78
C SER A 93 23.22 17.05 -9.31
N LYS A 94 22.69 16.03 -9.99
CA LYS A 94 22.33 16.14 -11.40
C LYS A 94 21.00 16.86 -11.49
N ILE A 95 20.92 17.88 -12.34
CA ILE A 95 19.73 18.71 -12.53
C ILE A 95 18.53 17.79 -12.80
N PRO A 96 17.42 17.92 -12.04
CA PRO A 96 16.24 17.11 -12.25
C PRO A 96 15.64 17.37 -13.62
N ILE A 97 15.03 16.34 -14.21
CA ILE A 97 14.14 16.51 -15.35
C ILE A 97 12.82 17.00 -14.77
N ASN A 98 12.55 18.30 -14.90
CA ASN A 98 11.31 18.90 -14.43
C ASN A 98 10.18 18.64 -15.44
N SER A 99 9.03 18.22 -14.94
CA SER A 99 7.79 18.07 -15.72
C SER A 99 6.65 18.78 -14.99
N SER A 100 5.77 19.45 -15.73
CA SER A 100 4.56 20.03 -15.14
C SER A 100 3.67 18.92 -14.58
N ILE A 101 2.90 19.22 -13.54
CA ILE A 101 1.85 18.34 -13.04
C ILE A 101 0.76 18.07 -14.10
N SER A 102 0.57 18.99 -15.05
CA SER A 102 -0.29 18.77 -16.22
C SER A 102 0.18 17.60 -17.08
N ASP A 103 1.50 17.37 -17.13
CA ASP A 103 2.13 16.30 -17.91
C ASP A 103 2.41 15.05 -17.08
N ILE A 104 1.78 14.88 -15.92
CA ILE A 104 2.07 13.79 -14.98
C ILE A 104 2.02 12.42 -15.66
N GLN A 105 1.03 12.16 -16.52
CA GLN A 105 0.91 10.89 -17.23
C GLN A 105 2.12 10.64 -18.14
N GLN A 106 2.58 11.68 -18.85
CA GLN A 106 3.75 11.58 -19.72
C GLN A 106 5.03 11.39 -18.90
N ALA A 107 5.17 12.06 -17.75
CA ALA A 107 6.30 11.86 -16.85
C ALA A 107 6.35 10.40 -16.33
N PHE A 108 5.21 9.81 -15.97
CA PHE A 108 5.13 8.39 -15.62
C PHE A 108 5.49 7.46 -16.79
N ARG A 109 5.03 7.76 -18.01
CA ARG A 109 5.42 6.99 -19.21
C ARG A 109 6.92 7.06 -19.44
N THR A 110 7.52 8.25 -19.40
CA THR A 110 8.97 8.45 -19.49
C THR A 110 9.71 7.65 -18.43
N MET A 111 9.24 7.67 -17.17
CA MET A 111 9.81 6.88 -16.08
C MET A 111 9.78 5.38 -16.40
N GLN A 112 8.64 4.86 -16.88
CA GLN A 112 8.45 3.45 -17.22
C GLN A 112 9.38 2.97 -18.34
N THR A 113 9.71 3.81 -19.31
CA THR A 113 10.65 3.42 -20.38
C THR A 113 12.07 3.17 -19.88
N GLY A 114 12.44 3.70 -18.70
CA GLY A 114 13.81 3.67 -18.20
C GLY A 114 14.82 4.50 -19.00
N ARG A 115 14.37 5.26 -20.02
CA ARG A 115 15.23 6.07 -20.91
C ARG A 115 15.50 7.48 -20.38
N HIS A 116 15.46 7.68 -19.06
CA HIS A 116 15.75 8.97 -18.43
C HIS A 116 17.03 8.89 -17.61
N THR A 117 17.76 10.00 -17.52
CA THR A 117 18.94 10.12 -16.67
C THR A 117 18.67 11.17 -15.59
N GLY A 118 18.85 10.79 -14.33
CA GLY A 118 18.62 11.68 -13.19
C GLY A 118 17.22 11.49 -12.59
N LYS A 119 16.77 12.49 -11.84
CA LYS A 119 15.49 12.45 -11.11
C LYS A 119 14.41 13.16 -11.91
N LEU A 120 13.29 12.48 -12.18
CA LEU A 120 12.06 13.13 -12.64
C LEU A 120 11.41 13.85 -11.45
N VAL A 121 11.20 15.16 -11.58
CA VAL A 121 10.56 16.01 -10.57
C VAL A 121 9.31 16.62 -11.18
N ILE A 122 8.18 16.40 -10.53
CA ILE A 122 6.91 17.02 -10.91
C ILE A 122 6.78 18.35 -10.20
N THR A 123 6.59 19.43 -10.95
CA THR A 123 6.36 20.78 -10.42
C THR A 123 4.93 21.20 -10.70
N ALA A 124 4.25 21.74 -9.69
CA ALA A 124 2.92 22.33 -9.85
C ALA A 124 3.01 23.85 -9.78
N LYS A 125 2.36 24.53 -10.73
CA LYS A 125 2.19 25.98 -10.81
C LYS A 125 0.71 26.32 -10.73
N HIS A 126 0.40 27.59 -10.45
CA HIS A 126 -0.97 28.06 -10.29
C HIS A 126 -1.84 27.79 -11.53
N ASP A 127 -1.26 27.89 -12.73
CA ASP A 127 -1.99 27.79 -13.99
C ASP A 127 -1.96 26.37 -14.60
N ASP A 128 -1.42 25.39 -13.89
CA ASP A 128 -1.39 24.00 -14.37
C ASP A 128 -2.80 23.40 -14.33
N LEU A 129 -3.25 22.88 -15.48
CA LEU A 129 -4.51 22.16 -15.59
C LEU A 129 -4.28 20.67 -15.33
N VAL A 130 -5.05 20.08 -14.41
CA VAL A 130 -4.95 18.65 -14.08
C VAL A 130 -6.33 18.02 -14.19
N SER A 131 -6.42 16.93 -14.94
CA SER A 131 -7.65 16.12 -14.98
C SER A 131 -7.89 15.49 -13.61
N LEU A 132 -8.88 16.00 -12.89
CA LEU A 132 -9.36 15.40 -11.66
C LEU A 132 -10.32 14.26 -12.01
N LEU A 133 -10.05 13.08 -11.46
CA LEU A 133 -11.13 12.12 -11.28
C LEU A 133 -12.08 12.74 -10.25
N PRO A 134 -13.41 12.71 -10.47
CA PRO A 134 -14.35 13.11 -9.44
C PRO A 134 -13.98 12.34 -8.18
N GLN A 135 -13.67 13.04 -7.08
CA GLN A 135 -13.54 12.34 -5.81
C GLN A 135 -14.87 11.63 -5.61
N PRO A 136 -14.89 10.30 -5.40
CA PRO A 136 -16.12 9.66 -4.95
C PRO A 136 -16.52 10.43 -3.70
N HIS A 137 -17.67 11.11 -3.74
CA HIS A 137 -18.19 11.80 -2.57
C HIS A 137 -18.09 10.80 -1.43
N LYS A 138 -17.34 11.15 -0.38
CA LYS A 138 -17.35 10.36 0.86
C LYS A 138 -18.75 10.52 1.43
N PHE A 139 -19.68 9.72 0.92
CA PHE A 139 -21.02 9.64 1.43
C PHE A 139 -20.89 9.00 2.80
N LEU A 140 -20.89 9.86 3.82
CA LEU A 140 -20.89 9.43 5.20
C LEU A 140 -22.33 9.45 5.69
N PHE A 141 -22.76 8.32 6.21
CA PHE A 141 -24.01 8.25 6.95
C PHE A 141 -23.87 9.09 8.22
N SER A 142 -24.92 9.83 8.57
CA SER A 142 -25.01 10.49 9.86
C SER A 142 -24.98 9.44 10.97
N PRO A 143 -24.12 9.59 12.00
CA PRO A 143 -24.08 8.68 13.14
C PRO A 143 -25.33 8.80 14.03
N ASN A 144 -26.06 9.92 13.94
CA ASN A 144 -27.22 10.21 14.79
C ASN A 144 -28.55 9.81 14.13
N ARG A 145 -28.52 8.91 13.16
CA ARG A 145 -29.71 8.43 12.45
C ARG A 145 -29.70 6.90 12.41
N SER A 146 -30.91 6.35 12.42
CA SER A 146 -31.17 4.94 12.20
C SER A 146 -31.47 4.68 10.72
N TYR A 147 -30.95 3.57 10.19
CA TYR A 147 -31.13 3.21 8.79
C TYR A 147 -31.75 1.83 8.66
N LEU A 148 -32.83 1.73 7.88
CA LEU A 148 -33.52 0.48 7.60
C LEU A 148 -33.00 -0.14 6.30
N THR A 149 -32.65 -1.42 6.32
CA THR A 149 -32.27 -2.22 5.15
C THR A 149 -32.84 -3.64 5.27
N GLY A 150 -32.98 -4.38 4.18
CA GLY A 150 -33.58 -5.71 4.19
C GLY A 150 -33.38 -6.50 2.90
N GLY A 151 -33.95 -7.70 2.84
CA GLY A 151 -33.88 -8.59 1.67
C GLY A 151 -32.55 -9.34 1.52
N GLY A 152 -32.38 -10.04 0.38
CA GLY A 152 -31.24 -10.96 0.15
C GLY A 152 -29.85 -10.31 0.16
N VAL A 153 -29.77 -8.99 0.01
CA VAL A 153 -28.52 -8.20 0.08
C VAL A 153 -28.45 -7.27 1.31
N GLY A 154 -29.45 -7.32 2.20
CA GLY A 154 -29.58 -6.39 3.32
C GLY A 154 -28.37 -6.39 4.26
N VAL A 155 -27.77 -7.56 4.47
CA VAL A 155 -26.55 -7.74 5.27
C VAL A 155 -25.33 -7.09 4.61
N SER A 156 -25.17 -7.26 3.31
CA SER A 156 -24.07 -6.63 2.55
C SER A 156 -24.21 -5.12 2.54
N ASN A 157 -25.43 -4.62 2.38
CA ASN A 157 -25.74 -3.19 2.49
C ASN A 157 -25.41 -2.68 3.89
N ALA A 158 -25.86 -3.37 4.95
CA ALA A 158 -25.54 -2.98 6.32
C ALA A 158 -24.03 -2.88 6.56
N LYS A 159 -23.24 -3.85 6.06
CA LYS A 159 -21.77 -3.82 6.18
C LYS A 159 -21.17 -2.62 5.48
N TRP A 160 -21.62 -2.33 4.25
CA TRP A 160 -21.20 -1.15 3.51
C TRP A 160 -21.57 0.14 4.27
N MET A 161 -22.80 0.23 4.80
CA MET A 161 -23.27 1.40 5.55
C MET A 161 -22.46 1.64 6.84
N ALA A 162 -22.14 0.58 7.58
CA ALA A 162 -21.31 0.65 8.79
C ALA A 162 -19.89 1.15 8.47
N GLN A 163 -19.28 0.65 7.38
CA GLN A 163 -17.98 1.14 6.89
C GLN A 163 -18.01 2.62 6.46
N HIS A 164 -19.19 3.13 6.10
CA HIS A 164 -19.43 4.51 5.69
C HIS A 164 -20.07 5.36 6.81
N GLY A 165 -19.97 4.92 8.08
CA GLY A 165 -20.27 5.76 9.25
C GLY A 165 -21.66 5.59 9.87
N ALA A 166 -22.51 4.70 9.34
CA ALA A 166 -23.81 4.42 9.97
C ALA A 166 -23.60 3.75 11.32
N LYS A 167 -24.24 4.28 12.38
CA LYS A 167 -24.11 3.76 13.76
C LYS A 167 -25.29 2.92 14.22
N HIS A 168 -26.46 3.15 13.64
CA HIS A 168 -27.70 2.44 14.00
C HIS A 168 -28.32 1.88 12.73
N ILE A 169 -28.35 0.54 12.60
CA ILE A 169 -28.89 -0.14 11.42
C ILE A 169 -29.97 -1.12 11.87
N ILE A 170 -31.13 -1.03 11.24
CA ILE A 170 -32.25 -1.96 11.42
C ILE A 170 -32.29 -2.87 10.18
N LEU A 171 -32.17 -4.18 10.41
CA LEU A 171 -32.21 -5.20 9.37
C LEU A 171 -33.59 -5.86 9.36
N ALA A 172 -34.44 -5.46 8.42
CA ALA A 172 -35.76 -6.03 8.21
C ALA A 172 -35.67 -7.41 7.54
N SER A 173 -36.27 -8.41 8.17
CA SER A 173 -36.42 -9.75 7.63
C SER A 173 -37.69 -10.39 8.16
N ARG A 174 -38.47 -11.06 7.30
CA ARG A 174 -39.69 -11.81 7.69
C ARG A 174 -39.44 -12.98 8.66
N ASN A 175 -38.18 -13.31 8.91
CA ASN A 175 -37.76 -14.43 9.76
C ASN A 175 -36.60 -14.02 10.68
N ALA A 176 -36.51 -12.74 11.05
CA ALA A 176 -35.43 -12.24 11.92
C ALA A 176 -35.41 -12.94 13.29
N GLU A 177 -36.58 -13.20 13.86
CA GLU A 177 -36.77 -13.83 15.17
C GLU A 177 -36.91 -15.35 15.10
N CYS A 178 -36.71 -15.95 13.92
CA CYS A 178 -36.74 -17.41 13.78
C CYS A 178 -35.56 -18.02 14.57
N PRO A 179 -35.79 -18.96 15.50
CA PRO A 179 -34.72 -19.54 16.31
C PRO A 179 -33.58 -20.16 15.50
N LYS A 180 -33.89 -20.68 14.29
CA LYS A 180 -32.90 -21.24 13.35
C LYS A 180 -31.87 -20.22 12.86
N HIS A 181 -32.16 -18.92 12.96
CA HIS A 181 -31.28 -17.84 12.49
C HIS A 181 -30.62 -17.07 13.65
N TRP A 182 -30.86 -17.47 14.91
CA TRP A 182 -30.35 -16.77 16.08
C TRP A 182 -28.82 -16.64 16.07
N ASP A 183 -28.11 -17.74 15.81
CA ASP A 183 -26.64 -17.76 15.76
C ASP A 183 -26.09 -16.83 14.66
N PHE A 184 -26.80 -16.76 13.52
CA PHE A 184 -26.43 -15.87 12.42
C PHE A 184 -26.55 -14.40 12.83
N PHE A 185 -27.65 -14.00 13.48
CA PHE A 185 -27.85 -12.62 13.91
C PHE A 185 -26.97 -12.23 15.10
N LEU A 186 -26.68 -13.16 16.03
CA LEU A 186 -25.68 -12.95 17.07
C LEU A 186 -24.29 -12.71 16.49
N HIS A 187 -23.87 -13.56 15.55
CA HIS A 187 -22.58 -13.40 14.88
C HIS A 187 -22.51 -12.07 14.14
N LEU A 188 -23.58 -11.70 13.44
CA LEU A 188 -23.68 -10.42 12.74
C LEU A 188 -23.62 -9.24 13.72
N SER A 189 -24.34 -9.30 14.84
CA SER A 189 -24.30 -8.27 15.88
C SER A 189 -22.90 -8.07 16.43
N ASN A 190 -22.18 -9.14 16.75
CA ASN A 190 -20.79 -9.07 17.23
C ASN A 190 -19.83 -8.48 16.19
N GLN A 191 -20.01 -8.81 14.91
CA GLN A 191 -19.22 -8.22 13.83
C GLN A 191 -19.42 -6.70 13.73
N PHE A 192 -20.63 -6.20 13.91
CA PHE A 192 -20.93 -4.77 13.81
C PHE A 192 -20.52 -4.00 15.07
N HIS A 193 -20.68 -4.61 16.25
CA HIS A 193 -20.25 -4.04 17.52
C HIS A 193 -18.73 -3.79 17.55
N SER A 194 -17.91 -4.70 16.99
CA SER A 194 -16.46 -4.48 16.89
C SER A 194 -16.07 -3.28 16.00
N HIS A 195 -16.98 -2.82 15.14
CA HIS A 195 -16.86 -1.61 14.31
C HIS A 195 -17.61 -0.41 14.92
N GLY A 196 -18.07 -0.53 16.16
CA GLY A 196 -18.83 0.49 16.88
C GLY A 196 -20.15 0.85 16.19
N THR A 197 -20.82 -0.13 15.59
CA THR A 197 -22.14 0.00 14.94
C THR A 197 -23.11 -0.95 15.62
N ILE A 198 -24.32 -0.47 15.93
CA ILE A 198 -25.39 -1.28 16.49
C ILE A 198 -26.27 -1.74 15.34
N ILE A 199 -26.47 -3.06 15.23
CA ILE A 199 -27.39 -3.66 14.27
C ILE A 199 -28.48 -4.42 15.02
N VAL A 200 -29.74 -4.15 14.67
CA VAL A 200 -30.92 -4.82 15.23
C VAL A 200 -31.64 -5.50 14.09
N ALA A 201 -31.83 -6.82 14.18
CA ALA A 201 -32.66 -7.55 13.24
C ALA A 201 -34.10 -7.55 13.74
N GLN A 202 -35.05 -7.19 12.88
CA GLN A 202 -36.45 -7.09 13.26
C GLN A 202 -37.35 -7.87 12.30
N ASN A 203 -38.32 -8.57 12.90
CA ASN A 203 -39.29 -9.30 12.12
C ASN A 203 -40.24 -8.31 11.44
N LEU A 204 -40.08 -8.12 10.13
CA LEU A 204 -40.85 -7.13 9.38
C LEU A 204 -41.05 -7.60 7.95
N ASP A 205 -42.30 -7.59 7.51
CA ASP A 205 -42.63 -7.57 6.09
C ASP A 205 -42.71 -6.11 5.61
N ILE A 206 -41.75 -5.71 4.78
CA ILE A 206 -41.68 -4.35 4.23
C ILE A 206 -42.84 -4.03 3.27
N THR A 207 -43.62 -5.03 2.84
CA THR A 207 -44.80 -4.84 2.00
C THR A 207 -46.06 -4.51 2.82
N ASP A 208 -46.03 -4.73 4.13
CA ASP A 208 -47.11 -4.32 5.04
C ASP A 208 -46.88 -2.87 5.52
N SER A 209 -47.74 -1.97 5.05
CA SER A 209 -47.62 -0.54 5.33
C SER A 209 -47.87 -0.19 6.79
N ASP A 210 -48.73 -0.94 7.49
CA ASP A 210 -49.07 -0.65 8.89
C ASP A 210 -47.92 -1.08 9.81
N SER A 211 -47.37 -2.28 9.59
CA SER A 211 -46.18 -2.75 10.31
C SER A 211 -44.96 -1.84 10.10
N LEU A 212 -44.74 -1.35 8.88
CA LEU A 212 -43.66 -0.40 8.60
C LEU A 212 -43.87 0.95 9.32
N ARG A 213 -45.11 1.44 9.38
CA ARG A 213 -45.44 2.69 10.06
C ARG A 213 -45.18 2.61 11.57
N VAL A 214 -45.57 1.51 12.20
CA VAL A 214 -45.31 1.26 13.64
C VAL A 214 -43.81 1.26 13.91
N LEU A 215 -43.01 0.61 13.06
CA LEU A 215 -41.56 0.60 13.20
C LEU A 215 -40.96 2.02 13.09
N VAL A 216 -41.32 2.77 12.06
CA VAL A 216 -40.74 4.10 11.81
C VAL A 216 -41.10 5.09 12.92
N GLN A 217 -42.26 4.95 13.56
CA GLN A 217 -42.67 5.80 14.70
C GLN A 217 -41.98 5.44 16.02
N GLY A 218 -41.41 4.24 16.14
CA GLY A 218 -40.74 3.75 17.35
C GLY A 218 -39.24 4.02 17.42
N VAL A 219 -38.67 4.73 16.43
CA VAL A 219 -37.23 4.99 16.24
C VAL A 219 -36.96 6.48 16.28
#